data_AF-A0AA88FDY5-F1
#
_entry.id   AF-A0AA88FDY5-F1
#
_cell.length_a   1.000
_cell.length_b   1.000
_cell.length_c   1.000
_cell.angle_alpha   90.00
_cell.angle_beta   90.00
_cell.angle_gamma   90.00
#
_symmetry.space_group_name_H-M   'P 1'
#
loop_
_entity.id
_entity.type
_entity.pdbx_description
1 polymer ?
#
loop_
_entity_poly.entity_id
_entity_poly.type
_entity_poly.pdbx_seq_one_letter_code
_entity_poly.pdbx_strand_id
1 'polypeptide(L)'
;MPAAQQLIVGDAVLYPREQAVGLIYEVYERGADERPGVQVLLSDGRDLSGFSAEEADQFLQPLGHTGLRYDFTHVGQLHADYHRGHFAAAFATARLLAGFQDPRYLNAR
;
A
#
# COMPACT_ATOMS: atom_id res chain seq x y z
N MET A 1 1.58 -17.49 -13.53
CA MET A 1 1.25 -16.06 -13.47
C MET A 1 0.57 -15.81 -12.14
N PRO A 2 0.96 -14.79 -11.36
CA PRO A 2 0.23 -14.42 -10.15
C PRO A 2 -1.24 -14.14 -10.48
N ALA A 3 -2.13 -14.38 -9.53
CA ALA A 3 -3.56 -14.10 -9.72
C ALA A 3 -3.76 -12.59 -9.82
N ALA A 4 -4.64 -12.16 -10.73
CA ALA A 4 -5.00 -10.76 -10.87
C ALA A 4 -5.62 -10.23 -9.56
N GLN A 5 -5.02 -9.20 -8.99
CA GLN A 5 -5.46 -8.58 -7.76
C GLN A 5 -6.25 -7.30 -8.08
N GLN A 6 -7.30 -7.04 -7.31
CA GLN A 6 -8.02 -5.77 -7.34
C GLN A 6 -7.68 -5.01 -6.06
N LEU A 7 -6.75 -4.07 -6.17
CA LEU A 7 -6.31 -3.22 -5.06
C LEU A 7 -7.07 -1.89 -5.10
N ILE A 8 -7.49 -1.43 -3.93
CA ILE A 8 -8.17 -0.14 -3.76
C ILE A 8 -7.44 0.75 -2.74
N VAL A 9 -7.74 2.05 -2.76
CA VAL A 9 -7.23 2.98 -1.75
C VAL A 9 -7.60 2.49 -0.35
N GLY A 10 -6.61 2.48 0.54
CA GLY A 10 -6.73 2.02 1.92
C GLY A 10 -6.45 0.54 2.13
N ASP A 11 -6.17 -0.22 1.07
CA ASP A 11 -5.65 -1.58 1.22
C ASP A 11 -4.22 -1.58 1.74
N ALA A 12 -3.95 -2.51 2.64
CA ALA A 12 -2.61 -2.85 3.06
C ALA A 12 -2.03 -3.92 2.14
N VAL A 13 -0.74 -3.75 1.84
CA VAL A 13 0.08 -4.70 1.11
C VAL A 13 1.36 -4.96 1.89
N LEU A 14 1.90 -6.16 1.76
CA LEU A 14 3.28 -6.45 2.11
C LEU A 14 4.14 -6.28 0.86
N TYR A 15 5.28 -5.61 1.00
CA TYR A 15 6.31 -5.53 -0.03
C TYR A 15 7.49 -6.42 0.36
N PRO A 16 7.55 -7.68 -0.11
CA PRO A 16 8.51 -8.66 0.40
C PRO A 16 9.97 -8.28 0.13
N ARG A 17 10.23 -7.53 -0.95
CA ARG A 17 11.57 -7.07 -1.32
C ARG A 17 12.23 -6.24 -0.22
N GLU A 18 11.44 -5.43 0.46
CA GLU A 18 11.92 -4.55 1.54
C GLU A 18 11.46 -5.00 2.93
N GLN A 19 10.69 -6.09 3.00
CA GLN A 19 10.11 -6.60 4.26
C GLN A 19 9.31 -5.53 5.02
N ALA A 20 8.65 -4.65 4.27
CA ALA A 20 7.88 -3.52 4.78
C ALA A 20 6.39 -3.66 4.43
N VAL A 21 5.53 -3.14 5.28
CA VAL A 21 4.11 -2.98 4.96
C VAL A 21 3.89 -1.66 4.24
N GLY A 22 2.94 -1.63 3.33
CA GLY A 22 2.56 -0.47 2.56
C GLY A 22 1.05 -0.27 2.54
N LEU A 23 0.62 0.95 2.26
CA LEU A 23 -0.77 1.33 2.06
C LEU A 23 -0.94 1.85 0.64
N ILE A 24 -1.98 1.37 -0.04
CA ILE A 24 -2.41 1.94 -1.31
C ILE A 24 -3.04 3.30 -1.01
N TYR A 25 -2.40 4.39 -1.44
CA TYR A 25 -2.92 5.75 -1.23
C TYR A 25 -3.56 6.33 -2.50
N GLU A 26 -3.28 5.75 -3.67
CA GLU A 26 -3.85 6.15 -4.95
C GLU A 26 -3.98 4.96 -5.88
N VAL A 27 -5.06 4.95 -6.66
CA VAL A 27 -5.28 4.06 -7.79
C VAL A 27 -5.49 4.92 -9.03
N TYR A 28 -4.72 4.68 -10.09
CA TYR A 28 -4.70 5.54 -11.28
C TYR A 28 -4.96 4.75 -12.57
N GLU A 29 -5.65 5.39 -13.51
CA GLU A 29 -5.91 4.82 -14.84
C GLU A 29 -4.63 4.86 -15.69
N ARG A 30 -4.41 3.82 -16.51
CA ARG A 30 -3.26 3.73 -17.42
C ARG A 30 -3.67 3.76 -18.89
N GLY A 31 -4.77 3.12 -19.24
CA GLY A 31 -5.34 3.05 -20.57
C GLY A 31 -6.75 2.47 -20.55
N ALA A 32 -7.52 2.65 -21.63
CA ALA A 32 -8.94 2.29 -21.68
C ALA A 32 -9.22 0.80 -21.43
N ASP A 33 -8.27 -0.08 -21.78
CA ASP A 33 -8.37 -1.53 -21.63
C ASP A 33 -7.32 -2.10 -20.66
N GLU A 34 -6.63 -1.23 -19.90
CA GLU A 34 -5.63 -1.64 -18.93
C GLU A 34 -6.22 -1.63 -17.51
N ARG A 35 -5.82 -2.62 -16.71
CA ARG A 35 -6.14 -2.59 -15.27
C ARG A 35 -5.43 -1.38 -14.64
N PRO A 36 -6.06 -0.72 -13.67
CA PRO A 36 -5.48 0.45 -13.03
C PRO A 36 -4.17 0.10 -12.30
N GLY A 37 -3.25 1.07 -12.26
CA GLY A 37 -2.06 1.00 -11.43
C GLY A 37 -2.32 1.51 -10.02
N VAL A 38 -1.37 1.30 -9.13
CA VAL A 38 -1.46 1.72 -7.72
C VAL A 38 -0.19 2.41 -7.25
N GLN A 39 -0.33 3.39 -6.36
CA GLN A 39 0.81 3.98 -5.65
C GLN A 39 0.80 3.55 -4.18
N VAL A 40 1.99 3.31 -3.62
CA VAL A 40 2.14 2.67 -2.31
C VAL A 40 2.98 3.53 -1.38
N LEU A 41 2.44 3.85 -0.20
CA LEU A 41 3.19 4.50 0.87
C LEU A 41 3.65 3.43 1.86
N LEU A 42 4.95 3.27 2.04
CA LEU A 42 5.52 2.35 3.03
C LEU A 42 5.39 2.89 4.45
N SER A 43 5.44 1.98 5.43
CA SER A 43 5.37 2.30 6.85
C SER A 43 6.47 3.22 7.37
N ASP A 44 7.62 3.26 6.68
CA ASP A 44 8.73 4.18 6.95
C ASP A 44 8.58 5.55 6.26
N GLY A 45 7.47 5.77 5.55
CA GLY A 45 7.15 7.05 4.89
C GLY A 45 7.74 7.20 3.50
N ARG A 46 8.43 6.18 2.97
CA ARG A 46 8.84 6.17 1.57
C ARG A 46 7.65 5.95 0.66
N ASP A 47 7.51 6.84 -0.31
CA ASP A 47 6.59 6.69 -1.42
C ASP A 47 7.23 5.77 -2.48
N LEU A 48 6.68 4.58 -2.63
CA LEU A 48 6.96 3.74 -3.79
C LEU A 48 6.00 4.18 -4.89
N SER A 49 6.57 4.84 -5.89
CA SER A 49 5.95 5.27 -7.14
C SER A 49 4.99 4.24 -7.74
N GLY A 50 4.18 4.67 -8.72
CA GLY A 50 3.19 3.83 -9.39
C GLY A 50 3.68 2.47 -9.90
N PHE A 51 3.03 1.41 -9.42
CA PHE A 51 3.08 0.05 -9.95
C PHE A 51 2.00 -0.14 -11.03
N SER A 52 2.33 -0.78 -12.14
CA SER A 52 1.30 -1.37 -13.01
C SER A 52 0.53 -2.48 -12.28
N ALA A 53 -0.62 -2.88 -12.82
CA ALA A 53 -1.36 -4.00 -12.26
C ALA A 53 -0.54 -5.30 -12.26
N GLU A 54 0.25 -5.55 -13.30
CA GLU A 54 1.14 -6.72 -13.42
C GLU A 54 2.29 -6.65 -12.42
N GLU A 55 2.88 -5.47 -12.23
CA GLU A 55 3.91 -5.27 -11.21
C GLU A 55 3.35 -5.45 -9.80
N ALA A 56 2.14 -4.94 -9.54
CA ALA A 56 1.43 -5.16 -8.29
C ALA A 56 1.16 -6.66 -8.05
N ASP A 57 0.66 -7.38 -9.06
CA ASP A 57 0.41 -8.82 -8.98
C ASP A 57 1.69 -9.60 -8.66
N GLN A 58 2.83 -9.15 -9.18
CA GLN A 58 4.12 -9.82 -9.02
C GLN A 58 4.83 -9.49 -7.70
N PHE A 59 4.77 -8.23 -7.27
CA PHE A 59 5.62 -7.71 -6.20
C PHE A 59 4.89 -7.40 -4.90
N LEU A 60 3.57 -7.21 -4.94
CA LEU A 60 2.77 -6.89 -3.76
C LEU A 60 1.97 -8.10 -3.30
N GLN A 61 1.91 -8.29 -1.99
CA GLN A 61 1.08 -9.31 -1.35
C GLN A 61 -0.06 -8.62 -0.60
N PRO A 62 -1.33 -8.81 -0.98
CA PRO A 62 -2.46 -8.22 -0.28
C PRO A 62 -2.54 -8.70 1.16
N LEU A 63 -2.75 -7.76 2.07
CA LEU A 63 -3.03 -8.02 3.47
C LEU A 63 -4.51 -7.79 3.79
N GLY A 64 -5.18 -6.94 3.00
CA GLY A 64 -6.59 -6.59 3.15
C GLY A 64 -6.80 -5.12 3.50
N HIS A 65 -8.06 -4.73 3.62
CA HIS A 65 -8.42 -3.33 3.82
C HIS A 65 -8.15 -2.83 5.24
N THR A 66 -7.64 -1.61 5.39
CA THR A 66 -7.31 -1.01 6.71
C THR A 66 -8.38 -0.07 7.25
N GLY A 67 -9.37 0.29 6.42
CA GLY A 67 -10.38 1.31 6.73
C GLY A 67 -9.90 2.74 6.45
N LEU A 68 -8.66 2.91 5.97
CA LEU A 68 -8.17 4.21 5.50
C LEU A 68 -9.01 4.70 4.32
N ARG A 69 -9.42 5.96 4.41
CA ARG A 69 -9.97 6.73 3.28
C ARG A 69 -9.04 7.90 3.07
N TYR A 70 -8.51 8.04 1.86
CA TYR A 70 -7.51 9.04 1.56
C TYR A 70 -7.73 9.59 0.16
N ASP A 71 -7.69 10.91 0.02
CA ASP A 71 -7.80 11.62 -1.25
C ASP A 71 -6.45 12.30 -1.55
N PHE A 72 -5.67 11.66 -2.42
CA PHE A 72 -4.37 12.18 -2.83
C PHE A 72 -4.53 13.39 -3.77
N THR A 73 -3.80 14.47 -3.50
CA THR A 73 -3.72 15.64 -4.38
C THR A 73 -2.32 15.86 -4.93
N HIS A 74 -1.29 15.79 -4.07
CA HIS A 74 0.11 15.93 -4.48
C HIS A 74 1.07 15.38 -3.41
N VAL A 75 2.31 15.08 -3.82
CA VAL A 75 3.35 14.48 -2.96
C VAL A 75 3.63 15.31 -1.69
N GLY A 76 3.60 16.64 -1.77
CA GLY A 76 3.75 17.49 -0.58
C GLY A 76 2.66 17.29 0.49
N GLN A 77 1.42 17.00 0.10
CA GLN A 77 0.31 16.71 1.01
C GLN A 77 0.54 15.34 1.65
N LEU A 78 0.89 14.33 0.83
CA LEU A 78 1.20 12.97 1.29
C LEU A 78 2.25 12.96 2.40
N HIS A 79 3.38 13.64 2.18
CA HIS A 79 4.44 13.74 3.20
C HIS A 79 3.98 14.48 4.45
N ALA A 80 3.24 15.59 4.31
CA ALA A 80 2.73 16.33 5.45
C ALA A 80 1.76 15.49 6.28
N ASP A 81 0.85 14.75 5.64
CA ASP A 81 -0.12 13.89 6.30
C ASP A 81 0.55 12.70 6.98
N TYR A 82 1.59 12.11 6.35
CA TYR A 82 2.43 11.09 6.98
C TYR A 82 3.09 11.60 8.25
N HIS A 83 3.77 12.76 8.20
CA HIS A 83 4.41 13.35 9.37
C HIS A 83 3.44 13.77 10.47
N ARG A 84 2.19 14.08 10.12
CA ARG A 84 1.10 14.36 11.09
C ARG A 84 0.48 13.09 11.68
N GLY A 85 0.90 11.90 11.24
CA GLY A 85 0.41 10.62 11.73
C GLY A 85 -0.95 10.21 11.16
N HIS A 86 -1.40 10.80 10.05
CA HIS A 86 -2.68 10.48 9.42
C HIS A 86 -2.84 8.98 9.12
N PHE A 87 -1.74 8.33 8.70
CA PHE A 87 -1.72 6.90 8.36
C PHE A 87 -1.41 5.98 9.54
N ALA A 88 -1.18 6.49 10.75
CA ALA A 88 -0.67 5.71 11.88
C ALA A 88 -1.59 4.52 12.24
N ALA A 89 -2.91 4.76 12.28
CA ALA A 89 -3.88 3.72 12.56
C ALA A 89 -3.94 2.66 11.44
N ALA A 90 -3.87 3.10 10.18
CA ALA A 90 -3.86 2.22 9.03
C ALA A 90 -2.61 1.32 9.01
N PHE A 91 -1.43 1.87 9.33
CA PHE A 91 -0.20 1.08 9.45
C PHE A 91 -0.22 0.12 10.65
N ALA A 92 -0.84 0.51 11.77
CA ALA A 92 -1.04 -0.42 12.89
C ALA A 92 -1.90 -1.62 12.46
N THR A 93 -2.99 -1.38 11.74
CA THR A 93 -3.82 -2.45 11.15
C THR A 93 -3.03 -3.29 10.15
N ALA A 94 -2.27 -2.66 9.25
CA ALA A 94 -1.44 -3.36 8.27
C ALA A 94 -0.43 -4.31 8.92
N ARG A 95 0.25 -3.87 10.00
CA ARG A 95 1.19 -4.71 10.76
C ARG A 95 0.49 -5.87 11.46
N LEU A 96 -0.72 -5.68 11.98
CA LEU A 96 -1.51 -6.78 12.55
C LEU A 96 -1.89 -7.80 11.48
N LEU A 97 -2.38 -7.34 10.32
CA LEU A 97 -2.72 -8.21 9.18
C LEU A 97 -1.49 -9.00 8.69
N ALA A 98 -0.35 -8.33 8.54
CA ALA A 98 0.91 -8.98 8.19
C ALA A 98 1.36 -9.96 9.28
N GLY A 99 1.19 -9.60 10.55
CA GLY A 99 1.51 -10.44 11.71
C GLY A 99 0.71 -11.73 11.80
N PHE A 100 -0.54 -11.73 11.33
CA PHE A 100 -1.35 -12.95 11.20
C PHE A 100 -0.82 -13.90 10.11
N GLN A 101 -0.13 -13.37 9.10
CA GLN A 101 0.54 -14.19 8.08
C GLN A 101 1.93 -14.66 8.55
N ASP A 102 2.71 -13.76 9.14
CA ASP A 102 4.03 -14.03 9.71
C ASP A 102 4.33 -13.05 10.87
N PRO A 103 4.51 -13.54 12.12
CA PRO A 103 4.74 -12.71 13.30
C PRO A 103 5.91 -11.74 13.20
N ARG A 104 6.89 -11.98 12.30
CA ARG A 104 8.04 -11.06 12.12
C ARG A 104 7.61 -9.66 11.68
N TYR A 105 6.44 -9.52 11.06
CA TYR A 105 5.95 -8.24 10.56
C TYR A 105 5.17 -7.41 11.60
N LEU A 106 4.91 -7.95 12.79
CA LEU A 106 4.30 -7.18 13.88
C LEU A 106 5.12 -5.93 14.25
N ASN A 107 6.44 -6.00 14.05
CA ASN A 107 7.39 -4.93 14.33
C ASN A 107 8.05 -4.37 13.06
N ALA A 108 7.55 -4.69 11.87
CA ALA A 108 8.13 -4.20 10.62
C ALA A 108 8.05 -2.67 10.58
N ARG A 109 9.18 -2.03 10.26
CA ARG A 109 9.31 -0.58 10.28
C ARG A 109 8.45 0.06 9.22
#